data_AF-A0A1V5UFG2-F1
#
_entry.id   AF-A0A1V5UFG2-F1
#
_cell.length_a   1.000
_cell.length_b   1.000
_cell.length_c   1.000
_cell.angle_alpha   90.00
_cell.angle_beta   90.00
_cell.angle_gamma   90.00
#
_symmetry.space_group_name_H-M   'P 1'
#
loop_
_entity.id
_entity.type
_entity.pdbx_description
1 polymer ?
#
loop_
_entity_poly.entity_id
_entity_poly.type
_entity_poly.pdbx_seq_one_letter_code
_entity_poly.pdbx_strand_id
1 'polypeptide(L)'
;MYEAIAEVTNNLITNTSTVDFIIPSGTIIQNARGSSLVTASDFTRDGRHLDLQIGRYAVALGLLTKISGYEPDQFTYLGEEDNLIITSEEKAVLDTVVKDAIANPFAVTQVID
;
A
#
# COMPACT_ATOMS: atom_id res chain seq x y z
N MET A 1 -8.03 -15.15 1.03
CA MET A 1 -8.59 -14.16 0.08
C MET A 1 -7.49 -13.48 -0.72
N TYR A 2 -6.47 -12.89 -0.07
CA TYR A 2 -5.35 -12.24 -0.77
C TYR A 2 -4.69 -13.11 -1.83
N GLU A 3 -4.23 -14.31 -1.47
CA GLU A 3 -3.52 -15.22 -2.39
C GLU A 3 -4.30 -15.46 -3.70
N ALA A 4 -5.61 -15.72 -3.60
CA ALA A 4 -6.45 -15.92 -4.77
C ALA A 4 -6.56 -14.67 -5.66
N ILE A 5 -6.60 -13.47 -5.06
CA ILE A 5 -6.62 -12.20 -5.81
C ILE A 5 -5.26 -11.99 -6.50
N ALA A 6 -4.17 -12.17 -5.77
CA ALA A 6 -2.81 -12.01 -6.29
C ALA A 6 -2.54 -12.99 -7.44
N GLU A 7 -2.89 -14.26 -7.27
CA GLU A 7 -2.74 -15.31 -8.28
C GLU A 7 -3.53 -15.00 -9.55
N VAL A 8 -4.84 -14.72 -9.44
CA VAL A 8 -5.68 -14.43 -10.61
C VAL A 8 -5.21 -13.16 -11.34
N THR A 9 -4.80 -12.14 -10.58
CA THR A 9 -4.29 -10.89 -11.16
C THR A 9 -2.96 -11.12 -11.88
N ASN A 10 -2.03 -11.84 -11.27
CA ASN A 10 -0.75 -12.20 -11.88
C ASN A 10 -0.94 -13.03 -13.16
N ASN A 11 -1.84 -14.01 -13.12
CA ASN A 11 -2.19 -14.82 -14.29
C ASN A 11 -2.76 -13.96 -15.41
N LEU A 12 -3.65 -13.00 -15.11
CA LEU A 12 -4.18 -12.08 -16.12
C LEU A 12 -3.06 -11.25 -16.78
N ILE A 13 -2.17 -10.67 -15.98
CA ILE A 13 -1.12 -9.77 -16.47
C ILE A 13 -0.06 -10.55 -17.25
N THR A 14 0.29 -11.75 -16.80
CA THR A 14 1.27 -12.60 -17.49
C THR A 14 0.76 -13.09 -18.85
N ASN A 15 -0.56 -13.29 -18.98
CA ASN A 15 -1.17 -13.85 -20.18
C ASN A 15 -1.84 -12.80 -21.10
N THR A 16 -1.78 -11.51 -20.77
CA THR A 16 -2.35 -10.44 -21.61
C THR A 16 -1.31 -9.35 -21.85
N SER A 17 -1.17 -8.91 -23.11
CA SER A 17 -0.24 -7.84 -23.48
C SER A 17 -0.89 -6.44 -23.46
N THR A 18 -2.11 -6.32 -22.95
CA THR A 18 -2.90 -5.07 -22.98
C THR A 18 -2.86 -4.29 -21.66
N VAL A 19 -2.21 -4.82 -20.63
CA VAL A 19 -2.08 -4.17 -19.32
C VAL A 19 -0.63 -3.74 -19.14
N ASP A 20 -0.39 -2.42 -19.10
CA ASP A 20 0.97 -1.87 -18.99
C ASP A 20 1.57 -2.05 -17.59
N PHE A 21 0.76 -1.85 -16.55
CA PHE A 21 1.19 -1.99 -15.16
C PHE A 21 0.00 -2.16 -14.22
N ILE A 22 0.30 -2.46 -12.95
CA ILE A 22 -0.66 -2.48 -11.86
C ILE A 22 -0.23 -1.61 -10.68
N ILE A 23 -1.23 -1.21 -9.90
CA ILE A 23 -1.07 -0.62 -8.59
C ILE A 23 -1.42 -1.70 -7.56
N PRO A 24 -0.46 -2.21 -6.78
CA PRO A 24 -0.66 -3.38 -5.93
C PRO A 24 -1.30 -3.02 -4.58
N SER A 25 -2.51 -2.43 -4.59
CA SER A 25 -3.19 -1.98 -3.36
C SER A 25 -3.43 -3.11 -2.35
N GLY A 26 -3.74 -4.31 -2.82
CA GLY A 26 -3.87 -5.50 -1.97
C GLY A 26 -2.58 -5.83 -1.23
N THR A 27 -1.44 -5.85 -1.94
CA THR A 27 -0.13 -6.14 -1.35
C THR A 27 0.33 -5.02 -0.42
N ILE A 28 0.08 -3.75 -0.76
CA ILE A 28 0.35 -2.61 0.13
C ILE A 28 -0.32 -2.82 1.50
N ILE A 29 -1.62 -3.17 1.51
CA ILE A 29 -2.35 -3.38 2.77
C ILE A 29 -1.90 -4.66 3.48
N GLN A 30 -1.57 -5.73 2.75
CA GLN A 30 -1.05 -6.95 3.39
C GLN A 30 0.35 -6.77 3.97
N ASN A 31 1.20 -5.94 3.36
CA ASN A 31 2.49 -5.58 3.93
C ASN A 31 2.29 -4.68 5.16
N ALA A 32 1.41 -3.67 5.08
CA ALA A 32 1.09 -2.80 6.22
C ALA A 32 0.57 -3.60 7.44
N ARG A 33 -0.24 -4.64 7.20
CA ARG A 33 -0.68 -5.63 8.20
C ARG A 33 0.44 -6.34 8.95
N GLY A 34 1.58 -6.54 8.30
CA GLY A 34 2.76 -7.16 8.89
C GLY A 34 3.70 -6.20 9.61
N SER A 35 3.38 -4.90 9.64
CA SER A 35 4.20 -3.85 10.25
C SER A 35 3.76 -3.49 11.67
N SER A 36 4.53 -2.64 12.34
CA SER A 36 4.20 -2.03 13.63
C SER A 36 2.93 -1.17 13.62
N LEU A 37 2.42 -0.79 12.43
CA LEU A 37 1.23 0.03 12.26
C LEU A 37 -0.09 -0.73 12.43
N VAL A 38 -0.04 -2.06 12.49
CA VAL A 38 -1.27 -2.87 12.54
C VAL A 38 -2.05 -2.63 13.84
N THR A 39 -3.34 -2.37 13.71
CA THR A 39 -4.27 -2.18 14.82
C THR A 39 -5.38 -3.21 14.76
N ALA A 40 -6.25 -3.25 15.78
CA ALA A 40 -7.41 -4.16 15.79
C ALA A 40 -8.39 -3.91 14.62
N SER A 41 -8.41 -2.69 14.07
CA SER A 41 -9.20 -2.33 12.89
C SER A 41 -8.55 -2.72 11.57
N ASP A 42 -7.26 -3.08 11.59
CA ASP A 42 -6.56 -3.70 10.46
C ASP A 42 -6.68 -2.90 9.14
N PHE A 43 -6.43 -1.59 9.24
CA PHE A 43 -6.55 -0.63 8.12
C PHE A 43 -7.96 -0.56 7.49
N THR A 44 -8.99 -1.03 8.20
CA THR A 44 -10.38 -1.02 7.73
C THR A 44 -11.33 -0.33 8.72
N ARG A 45 -12.44 0.21 8.23
CA ARG A 45 -13.51 0.77 9.10
C ARG A 45 -14.66 -0.20 9.39
N ASP A 46 -14.76 -1.26 8.60
CA ASP A 46 -15.90 -2.20 8.63
C ASP A 46 -15.50 -3.62 8.23
N GLY A 47 -14.20 -3.95 8.35
CA GLY A 47 -13.66 -5.26 7.99
C GLY A 47 -13.47 -5.48 6.48
N ARG A 48 -13.88 -4.53 5.62
CA ARG A 48 -13.64 -4.65 4.16
C ARG A 48 -13.16 -3.37 3.48
N HIS A 49 -13.66 -2.21 3.87
CA HIS A 49 -13.23 -0.96 3.27
C HIS A 49 -12.13 -0.34 4.08
N LEU A 50 -11.19 0.29 3.38
CA LEU A 50 -10.13 1.07 4.01
C LEU A 50 -10.71 2.08 5.02
N ASP A 51 -9.98 2.24 6.12
CA ASP A 51 -10.23 3.30 7.08
C ASP A 51 -10.16 4.69 6.40
N LEU A 52 -10.57 5.75 7.11
CA LEU A 52 -10.63 7.09 6.53
C LEU A 52 -9.28 7.84 6.56
N GLN A 53 -8.23 7.22 7.11
CA GLN A 53 -6.92 7.77 7.35
C GLN A 53 -5.83 6.89 6.72
N ILE A 54 -5.03 6.19 7.53
CA ILE A 54 -3.80 5.50 7.17
C ILE A 54 -3.98 4.45 6.06
N GLY A 55 -5.08 3.68 6.07
CA GLY A 55 -5.33 2.67 5.03
C GLY A 55 -5.53 3.30 3.64
N ARG A 56 -6.27 4.42 3.57
CA ARG A 56 -6.41 5.20 2.32
C ARG A 56 -5.13 5.90 1.94
N TYR A 57 -4.42 6.44 2.91
CA TYR A 57 -3.14 7.11 2.68
C TYR A 57 -2.13 6.14 2.04
N ALA A 58 -1.96 4.94 2.59
CA ALA A 58 -1.03 3.93 2.09
C ALA A 58 -1.30 3.56 0.62
N VAL A 59 -2.56 3.33 0.26
CA VAL A 59 -2.94 3.00 -1.12
C VAL A 59 -2.78 4.20 -2.06
N ALA A 60 -3.08 5.42 -1.59
CA ALA A 60 -2.87 6.64 -2.36
C ALA A 60 -1.38 6.92 -2.61
N LEU A 61 -0.51 6.68 -1.62
CA LEU A 61 0.93 6.78 -1.76
C LEU A 61 1.44 5.81 -2.85
N GLY A 62 1.05 4.54 -2.79
CA GLY A 62 1.44 3.57 -3.81
C GLY A 62 0.91 3.87 -5.22
N LEU A 63 -0.31 4.40 -5.33
CA LEU A 63 -0.83 4.93 -6.59
C LEU A 63 0.08 6.05 -7.12
N LEU A 64 0.37 7.04 -6.28
CA LEU A 64 1.15 8.22 -6.67
C LEU A 64 2.59 7.83 -7.07
N THR A 65 3.24 6.96 -6.29
CA THR A 65 4.55 6.39 -6.61
C THR A 65 4.54 5.70 -7.98
N LYS A 66 3.55 4.84 -8.25
CA LYS A 66 3.47 4.11 -9.53
C LYS A 66 3.24 5.01 -10.73
N ILE A 67 2.38 6.02 -10.63
CA ILE A 67 2.04 6.87 -11.79
C ILE A 67 3.04 8.00 -12.05
N SER A 68 3.74 8.46 -11.01
CA SER A 68 4.68 9.59 -11.12
C SER A 68 6.12 9.16 -11.38
N GLY A 69 6.50 7.95 -10.98
CA GLY A 69 7.88 7.47 -11.03
C GLY A 69 8.80 8.03 -9.94
N TYR A 70 8.27 8.81 -8.99
CA TYR A 70 9.00 9.22 -7.79
C TYR A 70 8.97 8.12 -6.72
N GLU A 71 10.01 8.07 -5.90
CA GLU A 71 10.06 7.20 -4.71
C GLU A 71 9.08 7.70 -3.63
N PRO A 72 8.55 6.79 -2.77
CA PRO A 72 7.58 7.15 -1.73
C PRO A 72 8.05 8.24 -0.75
N ASP A 73 9.33 8.23 -0.40
CA ASP A 73 9.96 9.18 0.53
C ASP A 73 10.06 10.61 -0.02
N GLN A 74 9.87 10.79 -1.32
CA GLN A 74 9.85 12.10 -1.97
C GLN A 74 8.52 12.85 -1.75
N PHE A 75 7.48 12.17 -1.27
CA PHE A 75 6.19 12.78 -0.92
C PHE A 75 6.16 13.17 0.56
N THR A 76 5.98 14.47 0.82
CA THR A 76 6.05 15.06 2.18
C THR A 76 4.69 15.39 2.80
N TYR A 77 3.59 15.21 2.05
CA TYR A 77 2.24 15.51 2.55
C TYR A 77 1.80 14.49 3.60
N LEU A 78 1.49 14.94 4.82
CA LEU A 78 1.02 14.09 5.92
C LEU A 78 -0.45 14.35 6.30
N GLY A 79 -1.05 15.40 5.75
CA GLY A 79 -2.35 15.95 6.15
C GLY A 79 -2.29 17.48 6.21
N GLU A 80 -3.39 18.09 6.65
CA GLU A 80 -3.43 19.53 6.92
C GLU A 80 -2.76 19.83 8.27
N GLU A 81 -2.24 21.04 8.48
CA GLU A 81 -1.45 21.41 9.67
C GLU A 81 -2.16 21.08 11.00
N ASP A 82 -3.47 21.37 11.09
CA ASP A 82 -4.29 21.10 12.27
C ASP A 82 -5.01 19.73 12.24
N ASN A 83 -4.79 18.94 11.19
CA ASN A 83 -5.49 17.67 10.98
C ASN A 83 -4.63 16.70 10.16
N LEU A 84 -3.55 16.22 10.80
CA LEU A 84 -2.69 15.19 10.22
C LEU A 84 -3.47 13.89 9.99
N ILE A 85 -3.24 13.27 8.84
CA ILE A 85 -3.80 11.96 8.48
C ILE A 85 -2.94 10.86 9.09
N ILE A 86 -1.62 11.04 9.07
CA ILE A 86 -0.61 10.14 9.62
C ILE A 86 0.54 10.93 10.25
N THR A 87 1.34 10.30 11.10
CA THR A 87 2.60 10.87 11.63
C THR A 87 3.78 10.65 10.69
N SER A 88 4.90 11.34 10.94
CA SER A 88 6.15 11.16 10.20
C SER A 88 6.75 9.75 10.38
N GLU A 89 6.58 9.16 11.56
CA GLU A 89 7.01 7.79 11.86
C GLU A 89 6.17 6.78 11.07
N GLU A 90 4.85 6.96 11.07
CA GLU A 90 3.95 6.11 10.27
C GLU A 90 4.27 6.23 8.77
N LYS A 91 4.60 7.43 8.29
CA LYS A 91 5.02 7.66 6.91
C LYS A 91 6.29 6.89 6.56
N ALA A 92 7.30 6.89 7.43
CA ALA A 92 8.54 6.17 7.18
C ALA A 92 8.31 4.65 7.02
N VAL A 93 7.43 4.07 7.84
CA VAL A 93 7.04 2.66 7.68
C VAL A 93 6.27 2.44 6.37
N LEU A 94 5.33 3.34 6.04
CA LEU A 94 4.58 3.25 4.79
C LEU A 94 5.45 3.40 3.53
N ASP A 95 6.53 4.16 3.60
CA ASP A 95 7.48 4.29 2.49
C ASP A 95 8.15 2.94 2.16
N THR A 96 8.58 2.21 3.18
CA THR A 96 9.11 0.84 3.04
C THR A 96 8.03 -0.11 2.53
N VAL A 97 6.84 -0.10 3.15
CA VAL A 97 5.69 -0.93 2.75
C VAL A 97 5.35 -0.77 1.28
N VAL A 98 5.24 0.49 0.82
CA VAL A 98 4.87 0.82 -0.56
C VAL A 98 5.97 0.40 -1.52
N LYS A 99 7.23 0.71 -1.19
CA LYS A 99 8.39 0.34 -2.02
C LYS A 99 8.45 -1.17 -2.23
N ASP A 100 8.30 -1.94 -1.16
CA ASP A 100 8.36 -3.40 -1.22
C ASP A 100 7.17 -4.00 -1.97
N ALA A 101 5.96 -3.50 -1.76
CA ALA A 101 4.77 -3.94 -2.48
C ALA A 101 4.86 -3.63 -3.97
N ILE A 102 5.47 -2.50 -4.34
CA ILE A 102 5.70 -2.11 -5.73
C ILE A 102 6.73 -3.02 -6.41
N ALA A 103 7.77 -3.43 -5.69
CA ALA A 103 8.78 -4.37 -6.17
C ALA A 103 8.26 -5.82 -6.24
N ASN A 104 7.35 -6.20 -5.34
CA ASN A 104 6.83 -7.57 -5.19
C ASN A 104 5.28 -7.58 -5.23
N PRO A 105 4.63 -7.18 -6.33
CA PRO A 105 3.20 -6.84 -6.36
C PRO A 105 2.23 -8.02 -6.18
N PHE A 106 2.74 -9.24 -6.06
CA PHE A 106 1.95 -10.46 -5.87
C PHE A 106 2.39 -11.29 -4.66
N ALA A 107 3.28 -10.75 -3.80
CA ALA A 107 3.79 -11.46 -2.64
C ALA A 107 3.82 -10.54 -1.42
N VAL A 108 3.39 -11.06 -0.27
CA VAL A 108 3.55 -10.35 1.00
C VAL A 108 5.03 -10.34 1.36
N THR A 109 5.58 -9.17 1.66
CA THR A 109 6.95 -9.02 2.12
C THR A 109 6.99 -8.78 3.63
N GLN A 110 8.07 -9.20 4.26
CA GLN A 110 8.32 -8.84 5.65
C GLN A 110 8.74 -7.37 5.71
N VAL A 111 7.93 -6.56 6.37
CA VAL A 111 8.30 -5.18 6.69
C VAL A 111 9.26 -5.23 7.89
N ILE A 112 10.43 -4.61 7.74
CA ILE A 112 11.38 -4.40 8.83
C ILE A 112 11.33 -2.93 9.16
N ASP A 113 10.70 -2.59 10.29
CA ASP A 113 10.45 -1.23 10.76
C ASP A 113 10.92 -0.99 12.19
#